data_AF-A0AB38NK21-F1
#
_entry.id   AF-A0AB38NK21-F1
#
_cell.length_a   1.000
_cell.length_b   1.000
_cell.length_c   1.000
_cell.angle_alpha   90.00
_cell.angle_beta   90.00
_cell.angle_gamma   90.00
#
_symmetry.space_group_name_H-M   'P 1'
#
loop_
_entity.id
_entity.type
_entity.pdbx_description
1 polymer ?
#
loop_
_entity_poly.entity_id
_entity_poly.type
_entity_poly.pdbx_seq_one_letter_code
_entity_poly.pdbx_strand_id
1 'polypeptide(L)'
;LDGHDVTAGQHIPTADISKLQFVPAQDFNGDVQFKYTVNDGHVDSQEATNTLHIDAIGDKAVISGVDTGDVYENRNPDMSPDFAQSGMAHLTNSMIHVEGQLTIIDPDTGENSFDSKGIGYTYHGKYGHLILNTDGKWFYGVATGTADVNGGLTTNVGSTIDQLGANETLTDTITIQSKDGTSHDIVITIHGDNDRPYCSSEVQLNSGKEDLAQTITATELLANTIDVDSNDLGKLT
;
A
#
# COMPACT_ATOMS: atom_id res chain seq x y z
N LEU A 1 -6.45 21.83 42.07
CA LEU A 1 -6.42 21.68 43.55
C LEU A 1 -7.46 20.63 43.94
N ASP A 2 -7.03 19.44 44.39
CA ASP A 2 -7.95 18.32 44.71
C ASP A 2 -8.94 17.99 43.57
N GLY A 3 -8.48 18.03 42.32
CA GLY A 3 -9.31 17.78 41.13
C GLY A 3 -10.17 18.96 40.65
N HIS A 4 -10.10 20.12 41.30
CA HIS A 4 -10.79 21.34 40.87
C HIS A 4 -9.84 22.37 40.24
N ASP A 5 -10.35 23.13 39.28
CA ASP A 5 -9.59 24.19 38.61
C ASP A 5 -9.18 25.30 39.57
N VAL A 6 -8.00 25.87 39.33
CA VAL A 6 -7.51 27.05 40.04
C VAL A 6 -7.85 28.30 39.24
N THR A 7 -8.51 29.28 39.86
CA THR A 7 -8.88 30.54 39.20
C THR A 7 -7.90 31.66 39.53
N ALA A 8 -7.73 32.62 38.62
CA ALA A 8 -6.90 33.80 38.87
C ALA A 8 -7.34 34.54 40.14
N GLY A 9 -6.38 34.90 40.99
CA GLY A 9 -6.63 35.55 42.28
C GLY A 9 -7.11 34.62 43.40
N GLN A 10 -7.20 33.31 43.17
CA GLN A 10 -7.53 32.35 44.22
C GLN A 10 -6.44 32.29 45.29
N HIS A 11 -6.85 32.46 46.54
CA HIS A 11 -5.97 32.25 47.69
C HIS A 11 -5.84 30.74 47.98
N ILE A 12 -4.60 30.23 47.95
CA ILE A 12 -4.28 28.82 48.18
C ILE A 12 -3.53 28.69 49.51
N PRO A 13 -4.07 28.01 50.53
CA PRO A 13 -3.37 27.78 51.79
C PRO A 13 -2.06 27.01 51.60
N THR A 14 -1.05 27.29 52.42
CA THR A 14 0.27 26.63 52.31
C THR A 14 0.18 25.10 52.40
N ALA A 15 -0.74 24.58 53.22
CA ALA A 15 -0.97 23.14 53.36
C ALA A 15 -1.51 22.46 52.09
N ASP A 16 -2.08 23.25 51.16
CA ASP A 16 -2.70 22.78 49.94
C ASP A 16 -1.80 22.93 48.70
N ILE A 17 -0.65 23.61 48.82
CA ILE A 17 0.30 23.82 47.70
C ILE A 17 0.77 22.48 47.12
N SER A 18 1.01 21.47 47.96
CA SER A 18 1.45 20.14 47.53
C SER A 18 0.41 19.36 46.71
N LYS A 19 -0.84 19.84 46.67
CA LYS A 19 -1.94 19.26 45.90
C LYS A 19 -2.16 19.95 44.56
N LEU A 20 -1.36 20.97 44.25
CA LEU A 20 -1.41 21.60 42.93
C LEU A 20 -0.89 20.62 41.89
N GLN A 21 -1.66 20.49 40.81
CA GLN A 21 -1.33 19.67 39.67
C GLN A 21 -1.50 20.53 38.43
N PHE A 22 -0.52 20.48 37.55
CA PHE A 22 -0.66 20.96 36.18
C PHE A 22 -0.86 19.75 35.29
N VAL A 23 -1.97 19.74 34.56
CA VAL A 23 -2.28 18.73 33.55
C VAL A 23 -2.24 19.45 32.21
N PRO A 24 -1.17 19.27 31.40
CA PRO A 24 -1.13 19.86 30.07
C PRO A 24 -2.27 19.32 29.21
N ALA A 25 -2.69 20.10 28.21
CA ALA A 25 -3.54 19.55 27.15
C ALA A 25 -2.82 18.39 26.47
N GLN A 26 -3.58 17.48 25.87
CA GLN A 26 -3.00 16.41 25.04
C GLN A 26 -2.06 17.03 23.99
N ASP A 27 -0.89 16.41 23.81
CA ASP A 27 0.18 16.79 22.87
C ASP A 27 0.85 18.16 23.12
N PHE A 28 0.51 18.83 24.22
CA PHE A 28 1.17 20.07 24.60
C PHE A 28 2.59 19.82 25.10
N ASN A 29 3.55 20.58 24.56
CA ASN A 29 4.91 20.69 25.02
C ASN A 29 5.40 22.15 24.96
N GLY A 30 6.43 22.47 25.75
CA GLY A 30 6.98 23.82 25.87
C GLY A 30 6.75 24.48 27.22
N ASP A 31 6.99 25.79 27.27
CA ASP A 31 6.97 26.57 28.51
C ASP A 31 5.57 27.03 28.90
N VAL A 32 5.21 26.80 30.16
CA VAL A 32 4.01 27.36 30.81
C VAL A 32 4.45 28.29 31.92
N GLN A 33 3.88 29.49 31.96
CA GLN A 33 4.18 30.48 32.99
C GLN A 33 3.02 30.68 33.94
N PHE A 34 3.32 30.59 35.23
CA PHE A 34 2.38 30.88 36.31
C PHE A 34 2.87 32.10 37.08
N LYS A 35 1.97 33.05 37.31
CA LYS A 35 2.23 34.23 38.13
C LYS A 35 1.58 34.03 39.50
N TYR A 36 2.29 34.41 40.56
CA TYR A 36 1.78 34.30 41.92
C TYR A 36 2.38 35.38 42.83
N THR A 37 1.65 35.69 43.91
CA THR A 37 2.14 36.44 45.07
C THR A 37 2.10 35.53 46.29
N VAL A 38 2.90 35.86 47.31
CA VAL A 38 2.88 35.19 48.62
C VAL A 38 2.45 36.21 49.67
N ASN A 39 1.56 35.82 50.59
CA ASN A 39 1.03 36.68 51.64
C ASN A 39 1.38 36.12 53.03
N ASP A 40 1.82 36.98 53.94
CA ASP A 40 2.21 36.63 55.32
C ASP A 40 1.12 36.91 56.37
N GLY A 41 -0.09 37.22 55.92
CA GLY A 41 -1.22 37.69 56.73
C GLY A 41 -1.37 39.22 56.76
N HIS A 42 -0.44 39.99 56.17
CA HIS A 42 -0.51 41.46 56.16
C HIS A 42 -0.50 42.05 54.75
N VAL A 43 0.51 41.73 53.93
CA VAL A 43 0.67 42.30 52.59
C VAL A 43 1.18 41.26 51.59
N ASP A 44 0.74 41.37 50.34
CA ASP A 44 1.24 40.52 49.26
C ASP A 44 2.68 40.89 48.88
N SER A 45 3.45 39.88 48.49
CA SER A 45 4.74 40.07 47.84
C SER A 45 4.60 40.77 46.48
N GLN A 46 5.74 41.18 45.91
CA GLN A 46 5.79 41.45 44.47
C GLN A 46 5.41 40.18 43.69
N GLU A 47 4.83 40.35 42.50
CA GLU A 47 4.48 39.24 41.62
C GLU A 47 5.74 38.48 41.20
N ALA A 48 5.74 37.17 41.42
CA ALA A 48 6.76 36.25 40.95
C ALA A 48 6.21 35.44 39.76
N THR A 49 7.09 35.09 38.83
CA THR A 49 6.78 34.20 37.69
C THR A 49 7.55 32.90 37.86
N ASN A 50 6.83 31.78 37.80
CA ASN A 50 7.41 30.46 37.65
C ASN A 50 7.24 29.99 36.19
N THR A 51 8.31 29.46 35.59
CA THR A 51 8.26 28.80 34.28
C THR A 51 8.39 27.30 34.49
N LEU A 52 7.42 26.54 33.98
CA LEU A 52 7.44 25.09 33.91
C LEU A 52 7.66 24.68 32.46
N HIS A 53 8.75 23.98 32.17
CA HIS A 53 9.00 23.38 30.86
C HIS A 53 8.38 21.98 30.81
N ILE A 54 7.65 21.68 29.72
CA ILE A 54 7.13 20.35 29.40
C ILE A 54 7.92 19.81 28.21
N ASP A 55 8.69 18.75 28.42
CA ASP A 55 9.41 18.08 27.34
C ASP A 55 8.44 17.44 26.34
N ALA A 56 8.75 17.54 25.05
CA ALA A 56 8.03 16.79 24.02
C ALA A 56 8.33 15.29 24.13
N ILE A 57 7.32 14.47 23.85
CA ILE A 57 7.47 13.02 23.70
C ILE A 57 7.09 12.71 22.26
N GLY A 58 7.92 11.94 21.57
CA GLY A 58 7.65 11.56 20.19
C GLY A 58 6.42 10.65 20.11
N ASP A 59 5.47 11.07 19.29
CA ASP A 59 4.30 10.31 18.90
C ASP A 59 4.59 9.54 17.60
N LYS A 60 3.73 8.59 17.27
CA LYS A 60 3.79 7.93 15.97
C LYS A 60 2.78 8.56 15.04
N ALA A 61 3.17 8.74 13.79
CA ALA A 61 2.23 9.13 12.75
C ALA A 61 1.06 8.15 12.65
N VAL A 62 -0.15 8.68 12.48
CA VAL A 62 -1.35 7.92 12.15
C VAL A 62 -1.64 8.12 10.67
N ILE A 63 -1.48 7.05 9.89
CA ILE A 63 -1.77 7.03 8.45
C ILE A 63 -3.14 6.38 8.24
N SER A 64 -3.97 6.99 7.41
CA SER A 64 -5.31 6.50 7.07
C SER A 64 -5.68 6.87 5.62
N GLY A 65 -6.84 6.44 5.14
CA GLY A 65 -7.31 6.74 3.78
C GLY A 65 -7.51 5.46 2.96
N VAL A 66 -7.33 5.57 1.64
CA VAL A 66 -7.42 4.42 0.74
C VAL A 66 -6.05 3.76 0.68
N ASP A 67 -5.92 2.58 1.30
CA ASP A 67 -4.71 1.76 1.36
C ASP A 67 -4.87 0.40 0.66
N THR A 68 -5.92 0.28 -0.15
CA THR A 68 -6.19 -0.90 -0.98
C THR A 68 -6.46 -0.50 -2.42
N GLY A 69 -6.22 -1.42 -3.35
CA GLY A 69 -6.55 -1.21 -4.76
C GLY A 69 -6.63 -2.51 -5.54
N ASP A 70 -7.37 -2.49 -6.64
CA ASP A 70 -7.53 -3.63 -7.54
C ASP A 70 -7.00 -3.26 -8.92
N VAL A 71 -6.24 -4.16 -9.51
CA VAL A 71 -5.84 -4.11 -10.93
C VAL A 71 -6.25 -5.42 -11.60
N TYR A 72 -6.59 -5.34 -12.87
CA TYR A 72 -7.03 -6.48 -13.67
C TYR A 72 -6.09 -6.60 -14.86
N GLU A 73 -5.65 -7.83 -15.14
CA GLU A 73 -4.75 -8.18 -16.23
C GLU A 73 -5.15 -7.58 -17.59
N ASN A 74 -6.42 -7.72 -17.94
CA ASN A 74 -6.91 -7.41 -19.27
C ASN A 74 -7.27 -5.93 -19.46
N ARG A 75 -6.77 -5.34 -20.56
CA ARG A 75 -7.44 -4.23 -21.27
C ARG A 75 -8.09 -4.66 -22.60
N ASN A 76 -7.67 -5.77 -23.20
CA ASN A 76 -8.34 -6.52 -24.26
C ASN A 76 -8.15 -8.04 -24.02
N PRO A 77 -9.09 -8.91 -24.45
CA PRO A 77 -8.99 -10.37 -24.26
C PRO A 77 -7.90 -11.03 -25.13
N ASP A 78 -7.41 -12.20 -24.67
CA ASP A 78 -6.48 -13.11 -25.36
C ASP A 78 -5.09 -12.50 -25.67
N MET A 79 -4.43 -11.89 -24.67
CA MET A 79 -3.14 -11.21 -24.85
C MET A 79 -2.07 -11.81 -23.94
N SER A 80 -0.98 -12.31 -24.54
CA SER A 80 0.06 -13.00 -23.78
C SER A 80 1.49 -12.47 -24.11
N PRO A 81 2.36 -12.28 -23.10
CA PRO A 81 3.78 -11.93 -23.28
C PRO A 81 4.65 -13.09 -23.76
N ASP A 82 4.25 -14.36 -23.58
CA ASP A 82 5.08 -15.54 -23.89
C ASP A 82 4.54 -16.39 -25.05
N PHE A 83 3.21 -16.42 -25.24
CA PHE A 83 2.56 -17.29 -26.23
C PHE A 83 1.87 -16.55 -27.39
N ALA A 84 2.26 -15.31 -27.67
CA ALA A 84 1.70 -14.53 -28.78
C ALA A 84 1.81 -15.25 -30.15
N GLN A 85 0.67 -15.49 -30.80
CA GLN A 85 0.56 -16.11 -32.13
C GLN A 85 0.18 -15.13 -33.24
N SER A 86 0.19 -15.60 -34.50
CA SER A 86 -0.34 -14.82 -35.62
C SER A 86 -1.81 -14.44 -35.37
N GLY A 87 -2.07 -13.14 -35.22
CA GLY A 87 -3.40 -12.62 -34.86
C GLY A 87 -3.59 -12.33 -33.36
N MET A 88 -2.62 -12.65 -32.50
CA MET A 88 -2.55 -12.20 -31.10
C MET A 88 -1.52 -11.09 -30.94
N ALA A 89 -1.79 -10.16 -30.02
CA ALA A 89 -0.85 -9.09 -29.71
C ALA A 89 0.21 -9.58 -28.73
N HIS A 90 1.49 -9.29 -29.01
CA HIS A 90 2.59 -9.59 -28.09
C HIS A 90 2.75 -8.45 -27.08
N LEU A 91 2.54 -8.75 -25.79
CA LEU A 91 2.68 -7.82 -24.68
C LEU A 91 4.15 -7.65 -24.25
N THR A 92 4.74 -6.50 -24.56
CA THR A 92 6.14 -6.22 -24.17
C THR A 92 6.26 -5.22 -23.02
N ASN A 93 5.36 -4.24 -22.91
CA ASN A 93 5.45 -3.19 -21.89
C ASN A 93 4.10 -2.55 -21.54
N SER A 94 3.03 -3.35 -21.43
CA SER A 94 1.73 -2.84 -20.96
C SER A 94 1.75 -2.71 -19.43
N MET A 95 1.23 -1.60 -18.92
CA MET A 95 1.11 -1.32 -17.49
C MET A 95 -0.36 -1.36 -17.07
N ILE A 96 -0.73 -2.10 -16.04
CA ILE A 96 -2.01 -1.93 -15.33
C ILE A 96 -1.75 -1.13 -14.06
N HIS A 97 -2.71 -0.29 -13.66
CA HIS A 97 -2.49 0.66 -12.57
C HIS A 97 -3.75 0.94 -11.77
N VAL A 98 -3.55 1.40 -10.55
CA VAL A 98 -4.60 1.91 -9.66
C VAL A 98 -4.02 3.05 -8.82
N GLU A 99 -4.87 3.99 -8.42
CA GLU A 99 -4.50 5.15 -7.61
C GLU A 99 -5.38 5.26 -6.38
N GLY A 100 -4.89 5.95 -5.37
CA GLY A 100 -5.64 6.27 -4.16
C GLY A 100 -5.02 7.43 -3.40
N GLN A 101 -5.55 7.67 -2.20
CA GLN A 101 -5.22 8.83 -1.40
C GLN A 101 -5.10 8.42 0.07
N LEU A 102 -3.92 8.64 0.64
CA LEU A 102 -3.67 8.54 2.07
C LEU A 102 -3.71 9.93 2.72
N THR A 103 -3.92 9.93 4.02
CA THR A 103 -3.79 11.09 4.89
C THR A 103 -2.92 10.69 6.08
N ILE A 104 -2.25 11.67 6.66
CA ILE A 104 -1.32 11.48 7.76
C ILE A 104 -1.54 12.57 8.81
N ILE A 105 -1.56 12.15 10.07
CA ILE A 105 -1.61 13.04 11.22
C ILE A 105 -0.46 12.64 12.14
N ASP A 106 0.34 13.62 12.54
CA ASP A 106 1.37 13.46 13.55
C ASP A 106 1.32 14.69 14.45
N PRO A 107 1.16 14.53 15.79
CA PRO A 107 1.21 15.64 16.73
C PRO A 107 2.58 16.34 16.79
N ASP A 108 3.67 15.65 16.43
CA ASP A 108 5.00 16.23 16.47
C ASP A 108 5.20 17.29 15.38
N THR A 109 5.80 18.41 15.79
CA THR A 109 5.92 19.59 14.93
C THR A 109 6.75 19.28 13.69
N GLY A 110 6.08 19.26 12.53
CA GLY A 110 6.72 19.03 11.24
C GLY A 110 6.91 17.56 10.87
N GLU A 111 6.31 16.63 11.61
CA GLU A 111 6.34 15.18 11.33
C GLU A 111 5.06 14.69 10.63
N ASN A 112 4.05 15.56 10.46
CA ASN A 112 2.78 15.30 9.78
C ASN A 112 2.89 15.19 8.24
N SER A 113 3.86 14.43 7.76
CA SER A 113 4.16 14.26 6.33
C SER A 113 4.76 12.89 6.02
N PHE A 114 4.54 12.41 4.81
CA PHE A 114 5.19 11.21 4.31
C PHE A 114 6.70 11.43 4.12
N ASP A 115 7.50 10.37 4.24
CA ASP A 115 8.92 10.46 3.89
C ASP A 115 9.07 10.72 2.40
N SER A 116 9.66 11.86 2.05
CA SER A 116 9.84 12.25 0.64
C SER A 116 10.76 11.32 -0.14
N LYS A 117 11.69 10.61 0.51
CA LYS A 117 12.74 9.74 -0.07
C LYS A 117 13.55 10.34 -1.25
N GLY A 118 13.33 11.61 -1.62
CA GLY A 118 13.86 12.24 -2.82
C GLY A 118 12.93 12.17 -4.04
N ILE A 119 13.21 12.99 -5.05
CA ILE A 119 12.40 13.08 -6.27
C ILE A 119 12.49 11.76 -7.06
N GLY A 120 11.33 11.22 -7.45
CA GLY A 120 11.25 10.02 -8.29
C GLY A 120 11.49 8.71 -7.54
N TYR A 121 11.47 8.72 -6.20
CA TYR A 121 11.51 7.49 -5.43
C TYR A 121 10.28 6.64 -5.73
N THR A 122 10.51 5.33 -5.86
CA THR A 122 9.47 4.32 -6.03
C THR A 122 9.59 3.31 -4.91
N TYR A 123 8.47 3.03 -4.26
CA TYR A 123 8.34 1.90 -3.36
C TYR A 123 8.11 0.65 -4.21
N HIS A 124 8.59 -0.49 -3.73
CA HIS A 124 8.58 -1.74 -4.47
C HIS A 124 7.77 -2.78 -3.72
N GLY A 125 6.80 -3.38 -4.41
CA GLY A 125 6.20 -4.64 -4.00
C GLY A 125 6.98 -5.83 -4.55
N LYS A 126 6.37 -7.00 -4.47
CA LYS A 126 6.84 -8.21 -5.15
C LYS A 126 6.62 -8.14 -6.67
N TYR A 127 5.54 -7.50 -7.11
CA TYR A 127 5.12 -7.49 -8.51
C TYR A 127 5.25 -6.10 -9.14
N GLY A 128 4.74 -5.08 -8.48
CA GLY A 128 4.66 -3.73 -9.00
C GLY A 128 5.42 -2.68 -8.19
N HIS A 129 5.19 -1.44 -8.59
CA HIS A 129 5.84 -0.25 -8.04
C HIS A 129 4.79 0.76 -7.60
N LEU A 130 5.12 1.53 -6.57
CA LEU A 130 4.25 2.58 -6.06
C LEU A 130 5.00 3.90 -5.95
N ILE A 131 4.42 4.96 -6.50
CA ILE A 131 4.83 6.34 -6.27
C ILE A 131 3.88 6.93 -5.25
N LEU A 132 4.42 7.48 -4.16
CA LEU A 132 3.67 8.23 -3.16
C LEU A 132 4.08 9.70 -3.23
N ASN A 133 3.13 10.57 -3.52
CA ASN A 133 3.35 12.00 -3.51
C ASN A 133 3.23 12.56 -2.08
N THR A 134 3.82 13.74 -1.85
CA THR A 134 3.78 14.40 -0.53
C THR A 134 2.37 14.83 -0.10
N ASP A 135 1.44 14.94 -1.04
CA ASP A 135 0.03 15.21 -0.76
C ASP A 135 -0.74 13.94 -0.36
N GLY A 136 -0.08 12.76 -0.33
CA GLY A 136 -0.66 11.48 0.00
C GLY A 136 -1.32 10.76 -1.17
N LYS A 137 -1.37 11.37 -2.37
CA LYS A 137 -1.82 10.67 -3.57
C LYS A 137 -0.78 9.62 -3.94
N TRP A 138 -1.22 8.40 -4.13
CA TRP A 138 -0.35 7.32 -4.58
C TRP A 138 -0.82 6.73 -5.91
N PHE A 139 0.13 6.18 -6.65
CA PHE A 139 -0.08 5.49 -7.91
C PHE A 139 0.70 4.18 -7.85
N TYR A 140 -0.03 3.06 -7.97
CA TYR A 140 0.55 1.74 -8.15
C TYR A 140 0.52 1.36 -9.64
N GLY A 141 1.61 0.82 -10.15
CA GLY A 141 1.69 0.26 -11.49
C GLY A 141 2.45 -1.05 -11.52
N VAL A 142 1.97 -2.01 -12.32
CA VAL A 142 2.64 -3.29 -12.59
C VAL A 142 2.62 -3.60 -14.07
N ALA A 143 3.70 -4.20 -14.56
CA ALA A 143 3.85 -4.61 -15.95
C ALA A 143 3.15 -5.95 -16.19
N THR A 144 2.29 -6.03 -17.20
CA THR A 144 1.77 -7.31 -17.73
C THR A 144 2.59 -7.82 -18.93
N GLY A 145 3.64 -7.10 -19.32
CA GLY A 145 4.58 -7.51 -20.38
C GLY A 145 5.87 -8.16 -19.85
N THR A 146 6.77 -8.48 -20.78
CA THR A 146 8.10 -9.05 -20.46
C THR A 146 9.11 -8.03 -19.90
N ALA A 147 8.82 -6.74 -19.94
CA ALA A 147 9.69 -5.68 -19.41
C ALA A 147 9.00 -4.88 -18.30
N ASP A 148 9.77 -4.54 -17.27
CA ASP A 148 9.34 -3.67 -16.18
C ASP A 148 9.06 -2.24 -16.68
N VAL A 149 7.97 -1.66 -16.16
CA VAL A 149 7.54 -0.29 -16.41
C VAL A 149 8.50 0.73 -15.81
N ASN A 150 9.25 0.35 -14.78
CA ASN A 150 10.19 1.23 -14.08
C ASN A 150 11.66 0.89 -14.39
N GLY A 151 12.06 1.11 -15.65
CA GLY A 151 13.46 0.97 -16.09
C GLY A 151 13.68 -0.06 -17.20
N GLY A 152 12.61 -0.70 -17.71
CA GLY A 152 12.66 -1.54 -18.90
C GLY A 152 13.45 -2.84 -18.74
N LEU A 153 13.74 -3.25 -17.51
CA LEU A 153 14.43 -4.50 -17.23
C LEU A 153 13.51 -5.67 -17.58
N THR A 154 14.04 -6.73 -18.18
CA THR A 154 13.26 -7.93 -18.45
C THR A 154 12.86 -8.61 -17.13
N THR A 155 11.57 -8.92 -16.97
CA THR A 155 11.03 -9.61 -15.79
C THR A 155 10.05 -10.71 -16.21
N ASN A 156 9.76 -11.62 -15.27
CA ASN A 156 8.74 -12.65 -15.44
C ASN A 156 7.42 -12.27 -14.74
N VAL A 157 7.27 -11.01 -14.30
CA VAL A 157 6.06 -10.56 -13.60
C VAL A 157 4.85 -10.66 -14.51
N GLY A 158 4.96 -10.16 -15.76
CA GLY A 158 3.91 -10.29 -16.75
C GLY A 158 3.47 -11.73 -16.96
N SER A 159 4.42 -12.65 -17.23
CA SER A 159 4.11 -14.09 -17.37
C SER A 159 3.56 -14.74 -16.11
N THR A 160 3.79 -14.19 -14.91
CA THR A 160 3.19 -14.70 -13.67
C THR A 160 1.74 -14.25 -13.52
N ILE A 161 1.43 -13.04 -14.00
CA ILE A 161 0.06 -12.52 -14.05
C ILE A 161 -0.73 -13.26 -15.14
N ASP A 162 -0.13 -13.49 -16.31
CA ASP A 162 -0.71 -14.22 -17.47
C ASP A 162 -1.11 -15.67 -17.18
N GLN A 163 -0.65 -16.23 -16.06
CA GLN A 163 -1.03 -17.57 -15.63
C GLN A 163 -2.26 -17.58 -14.71
N LEU A 164 -2.76 -16.42 -14.30
CA LEU A 164 -3.94 -16.32 -13.46
C LEU A 164 -5.18 -16.43 -14.33
N GLY A 165 -5.87 -17.56 -14.26
CA GLY A 165 -7.14 -17.68 -14.95
C GLY A 165 -8.26 -16.88 -14.25
N ALA A 166 -9.48 -16.91 -14.81
CA ALA A 166 -10.61 -16.21 -14.22
C ALA A 166 -10.86 -16.56 -12.73
N ASN A 167 -11.00 -15.53 -11.90
CA ASN A 167 -11.14 -15.57 -10.43
C ASN A 167 -9.87 -15.95 -9.65
N GLU A 168 -8.72 -16.13 -10.32
CA GLU A 168 -7.43 -16.22 -9.64
C GLU A 168 -6.89 -14.82 -9.37
N THR A 169 -6.14 -14.70 -8.26
CA THR A 169 -5.60 -13.41 -7.83
C THR A 169 -4.22 -13.54 -7.22
N LEU A 170 -3.40 -12.49 -7.37
CA LEU A 170 -2.18 -12.27 -6.59
C LEU A 170 -2.37 -11.07 -5.65
N THR A 171 -1.66 -11.09 -4.54
CA THR A 171 -1.59 -9.94 -3.61
C THR A 171 -0.19 -9.36 -3.64
N ASP A 172 -0.11 -8.04 -3.79
CA ASP A 172 1.11 -7.26 -3.68
C ASP A 172 1.02 -6.29 -2.50
N THR A 173 2.01 -6.30 -1.62
CA THR A 173 2.03 -5.44 -0.42
C THR A 173 3.23 -4.50 -0.48
N ILE A 174 2.96 -3.21 -0.35
CA ILE A 174 3.95 -2.16 -0.45
C ILE A 174 3.96 -1.35 0.84
N THR A 175 5.08 -1.41 1.57
CA THR A 175 5.25 -0.67 2.83
C THR A 175 5.80 0.72 2.56
N ILE A 176 5.02 1.74 2.85
CA ILE A 176 5.44 3.16 2.83
C ILE A 176 5.82 3.63 4.24
N GLN A 177 6.45 4.80 4.33
CA GLN A 177 6.90 5.38 5.59
C GLN A 177 6.52 6.85 5.69
N SER A 178 6.11 7.26 6.88
CA SER A 178 6.07 8.67 7.30
C SER A 178 7.45 9.19 7.64
N LYS A 179 7.55 10.50 7.84
CA LYS A 179 8.80 11.19 8.14
C LYS A 179 9.44 10.78 9.47
N ASP A 180 8.64 10.43 10.47
CA ASP A 180 9.07 9.87 11.78
C ASP A 180 9.51 8.39 11.67
N GLY A 181 9.31 7.75 10.51
CA GLY A 181 9.62 6.34 10.26
C GLY A 181 8.47 5.37 10.57
N THR A 182 7.30 5.85 10.95
CA THR A 182 6.11 5.00 11.09
C THR A 182 5.75 4.37 9.73
N SER A 183 5.53 3.05 9.74
CA SER A 183 5.28 2.27 8.51
C SER A 183 3.79 2.04 8.31
N HIS A 184 3.35 2.04 7.05
CA HIS A 184 1.98 1.71 6.64
C HIS A 184 2.00 0.87 5.37
N ASP A 185 1.13 -0.12 5.27
CA ASP A 185 1.05 -1.00 4.09
C ASP A 185 -0.06 -0.54 3.15
N ILE A 186 0.23 -0.56 1.85
CA ILE A 186 -0.77 -0.49 0.78
C ILE A 186 -0.86 -1.88 0.16
N VAL A 187 -2.07 -2.43 0.08
CA VAL A 187 -2.33 -3.80 -0.37
C VAL A 187 -3.08 -3.80 -1.69
N ILE A 188 -2.45 -4.33 -2.74
CA ILE A 188 -3.01 -4.41 -4.08
C ILE A 188 -3.42 -5.84 -4.40
N THR A 189 -4.61 -6.01 -4.95
CA THR A 189 -5.08 -7.27 -5.51
C THR A 189 -4.96 -7.21 -7.03
N ILE A 190 -4.24 -8.16 -7.61
CA ILE A 190 -4.07 -8.34 -9.05
C ILE A 190 -4.97 -9.49 -9.47
N HIS A 191 -5.98 -9.21 -10.29
CA HIS A 191 -6.94 -10.19 -10.78
C HIS A 191 -6.52 -10.69 -12.17
N GLY A 192 -6.53 -12.01 -12.33
CA GLY A 192 -6.35 -12.68 -13.61
C GLY A 192 -7.56 -12.55 -14.52
N ASP A 193 -7.36 -12.86 -15.80
CA ASP A 193 -8.43 -13.02 -16.80
C ASP A 193 -8.47 -14.48 -17.29
N ASN A 194 -9.49 -14.88 -18.06
CA ASN A 194 -9.40 -16.16 -18.76
C ASN A 194 -8.84 -15.93 -20.17
N ASP A 195 -7.78 -16.64 -20.52
CA ASP A 195 -7.23 -16.63 -21.86
C ASP A 195 -7.69 -17.84 -22.64
N ARG A 196 -7.93 -17.68 -23.95
CA ARG A 196 -8.34 -18.81 -24.78
C ARG A 196 -7.19 -19.81 -25.00
N PRO A 197 -7.46 -21.11 -25.11
CA PRO A 197 -6.48 -22.08 -25.55
C PRO A 197 -6.16 -21.93 -27.04
N TYR A 198 -5.00 -22.42 -27.46
CA TYR A 198 -4.62 -22.49 -28.87
C TYR A 198 -3.88 -23.78 -29.22
N CYS A 199 -3.91 -24.17 -30.50
CA CYS A 199 -3.11 -25.28 -31.01
C CYS A 199 -1.72 -24.79 -31.43
N SER A 200 -0.67 -25.25 -30.75
CA SER A 200 0.71 -24.86 -31.02
C SER A 200 1.26 -25.42 -32.34
N SER A 201 0.71 -26.54 -32.80
CA SER A 201 1.07 -27.18 -34.06
C SER A 201 0.00 -28.20 -34.51
N GLU A 202 0.08 -28.65 -35.76
CA GLU A 202 -0.80 -29.69 -36.29
C GLU A 202 -0.63 -31.02 -35.54
N VAL A 203 -1.75 -31.63 -35.16
CA VAL A 203 -1.78 -32.99 -34.62
C VAL A 203 -1.61 -33.99 -35.77
N GLN A 204 -0.60 -34.86 -35.65
CA GLN A 204 -0.41 -35.99 -36.57
C GLN A 204 -1.10 -37.23 -36.02
N LEU A 205 -2.15 -37.69 -36.70
CA LEU A 205 -2.86 -38.93 -36.36
C LEU A 205 -2.18 -40.15 -37.00
N ASN A 206 -2.35 -41.32 -36.37
CA ASN A 206 -1.86 -42.57 -36.92
C ASN A 206 -2.55 -42.91 -38.25
N SER A 207 -1.81 -43.48 -39.19
CA SER A 207 -2.38 -43.93 -40.46
C SER A 207 -3.28 -45.16 -40.28
N GLY A 208 -4.41 -45.17 -40.97
CA GLY A 208 -5.37 -46.26 -40.96
C GLY A 208 -5.17 -47.26 -42.10
N LYS A 209 -5.92 -48.36 -42.03
CA LYS A 209 -6.15 -49.25 -43.17
C LYS A 209 -7.55 -49.03 -43.72
N GLU A 210 -7.71 -49.21 -45.02
CA GLU A 210 -9.03 -49.28 -45.63
C GLU A 210 -9.87 -50.37 -44.95
N ASP A 211 -11.19 -50.15 -44.93
CA ASP A 211 -12.19 -51.07 -44.37
C ASP A 211 -12.06 -51.39 -42.86
N LEU A 212 -11.23 -50.65 -42.12
CA LEU A 212 -11.12 -50.74 -40.67
C LEU A 212 -11.47 -49.40 -40.01
N ALA A 213 -12.32 -49.45 -38.99
CA ALA A 213 -12.63 -48.29 -38.16
C ALA A 213 -11.35 -47.75 -37.51
N GLN A 214 -11.11 -46.45 -37.66
CA GLN A 214 -10.08 -45.73 -36.93
C GLN A 214 -10.70 -45.11 -35.70
N THR A 215 -10.08 -45.33 -34.53
CA THR A 215 -10.48 -44.67 -33.29
C THR A 215 -9.58 -43.47 -33.09
N ILE A 216 -10.17 -42.28 -32.99
CA ILE A 216 -9.47 -41.04 -32.65
C ILE A 216 -9.86 -40.72 -31.21
N THR A 217 -8.86 -40.41 -30.39
CA THR A 217 -9.02 -40.08 -28.98
C THR A 217 -8.94 -38.57 -28.77
N ALA A 218 -9.59 -38.06 -27.71
CA ALA A 218 -9.43 -36.68 -27.29
C ALA A 218 -7.96 -36.35 -26.99
N THR A 219 -7.21 -37.29 -26.40
CA THR A 219 -5.77 -37.13 -26.17
C THR A 219 -4.99 -36.90 -27.45
N GLU A 220 -5.32 -37.59 -28.55
CA GLU A 220 -4.68 -37.34 -29.84
C GLU A 220 -5.02 -35.93 -30.33
N LEU A 221 -6.29 -35.51 -30.31
CA LEU A 221 -6.70 -34.19 -30.78
C LEU A 221 -6.17 -33.02 -29.94
N LEU A 222 -5.91 -33.24 -28.65
CA LEU A 222 -5.43 -32.22 -27.70
C LEU A 222 -3.90 -32.24 -27.50
N ALA A 223 -3.16 -33.12 -28.18
CA ALA A 223 -1.73 -33.33 -27.93
C ALA A 223 -0.84 -32.07 -28.09
N ASN A 224 -1.33 -31.05 -28.81
CA ASN A 224 -0.63 -29.80 -29.08
C ASN A 224 -1.38 -28.54 -28.60
N THR A 225 -2.45 -28.69 -27.81
CA THR A 225 -3.17 -27.54 -27.25
C THR A 225 -2.43 -26.97 -26.05
N ILE A 226 -2.31 -25.65 -26.02
CA ILE A 226 -1.74 -24.90 -24.91
C ILE A 226 -2.83 -23.96 -24.41
N ASP A 227 -2.92 -23.87 -23.10
CA ASP A 227 -3.63 -22.83 -22.38
C ASP A 227 -2.63 -22.22 -21.39
N VAL A 228 -2.65 -20.89 -21.26
CA VAL A 228 -1.72 -20.19 -20.37
C VAL A 228 -2.25 -20.14 -18.93
N ASP A 229 -3.57 -20.24 -18.76
CA ASP A 229 -4.23 -20.17 -17.46
C ASP A 229 -3.90 -21.40 -16.62
N SER A 230 -3.39 -21.16 -15.41
CA SER A 230 -3.00 -22.23 -14.49
C SER A 230 -4.21 -23.06 -14.05
N ASN A 231 -5.38 -22.43 -14.00
CA ASN A 231 -6.61 -23.08 -13.61
C ASN A 231 -7.21 -23.97 -14.71
N ASP A 232 -6.74 -23.93 -15.96
CA ASP A 232 -7.29 -24.70 -17.09
C ASP A 232 -6.61 -26.05 -17.34
N LEU A 233 -5.64 -26.40 -16.47
CA LEU A 233 -4.99 -27.70 -16.49
C LEU A 233 -6.01 -28.86 -16.42
N GLY A 234 -6.11 -29.60 -17.52
CA GLY A 234 -7.00 -30.77 -17.65
C GLY A 234 -8.48 -30.44 -17.94
N LYS A 235 -8.81 -29.18 -18.20
CA LYS A 235 -10.17 -28.75 -18.59
C LYS A 235 -10.40 -28.68 -20.10
N LEU A 236 -9.35 -28.81 -20.91
CA LEU A 236 -9.44 -28.79 -22.37
C LEU A 236 -10.26 -30.00 -22.86
N THR A 237 -11.30 -29.75 -23.68
CA THR A 237 -12.23 -30.77 -24.20
C THR A 237 -12.55 -30.56 -25.66
#